data_AF-A0A2E6ZKE9-F1
#
_entry.id   AF-A0A2E6ZKE9-F1
#
_cell.length_a   1.000
_cell.length_b   1.000
_cell.length_c   1.000
_cell.angle_alpha   90.00
_cell.angle_beta   90.00
_cell.angle_gamma   90.00
#
_symmetry.space_group_name_H-M   'P 1'
#
loop_
_entity.id
_entity.type
_entity.pdbx_description
1 polymer ?
#
loop_
_entity_poly.entity_id
_entity_poly.type
_entity_poly.pdbx_seq_one_letter_code
_entity_poly.pdbx_strand_id
1 'polypeptide(L)'
;MNILKITNKYSAASQIFPEDLSAIAAMGFQMIICNRPDHEDIGQPTAKVIAEECKQLEILFYHIPLLNTPFKNQSIKMQQTLVNECDGPVLAYCRSGQRSAQVWHVGLGNDTKF
;
A
#
# COMPACT_ATOMS: atom_id res chain seq x y z
N MET A 1 9.94 3.43 -9.27
CA MET A 1 9.39 2.32 -8.47
C MET A 1 10.50 1.43 -7.89
N ASN A 2 10.54 1.22 -6.56
CA ASN A 2 11.40 0.21 -5.89
C ASN A 2 10.51 -0.68 -4.99
N ILE A 3 10.44 -1.98 -5.26
CA ILE A 3 9.55 -2.92 -4.57
C ILE A 3 10.38 -3.83 -3.65
N LEU A 4 10.01 -3.87 -2.38
CA LEU A 4 10.51 -4.80 -1.37
C LEU A 4 9.42 -5.83 -1.06
N LYS A 5 9.66 -7.09 -1.45
CA LYS A 5 8.81 -8.21 -1.05
C LYS A 5 9.03 -8.50 0.44
N ILE A 6 7.97 -8.46 1.24
CA ILE A 6 8.02 -8.75 2.69
C ILE A 6 7.49 -10.16 2.95
N THR A 7 6.36 -10.53 2.33
CA THR A 7 5.80 -11.88 2.36
C THR A 7 5.34 -12.28 0.95
N ASN A 8 4.78 -13.48 0.80
CA ASN A 8 4.14 -13.86 -0.46
C ASN A 8 2.85 -13.07 -0.75
N LYS A 9 2.18 -12.52 0.28
CA LYS A 9 0.95 -11.73 0.13
C LYS A 9 1.17 -10.21 0.22
N TYR A 10 2.30 -9.74 0.71
CA TYR A 10 2.50 -8.32 0.98
C TYR A 10 3.88 -7.82 0.54
N SER A 11 3.88 -6.74 -0.24
CA SER A 11 5.08 -6.01 -0.64
C SER A 11 4.94 -4.53 -0.31
N ALA A 12 6.07 -3.88 -0.03
CA ALA A 12 6.15 -2.44 0.18
C ALA A 12 6.94 -1.78 -0.95
N ALA A 13 6.57 -0.55 -1.34
CA ALA A 13 7.29 0.18 -2.38
C ALA A 13 7.48 1.67 -2.08
N SER A 14 8.51 2.27 -2.70
CA SER A 14 8.60 3.71 -2.86
C SER A 14 7.47 4.24 -3.76
N GLN A 15 7.37 5.56 -3.89
CA GLN A 15 6.34 6.21 -4.71
C GLN A 15 6.23 5.54 -6.09
N ILE A 16 5.01 5.16 -6.45
CA ILE A 16 4.63 4.69 -7.78
C ILE A 16 3.97 5.81 -8.57
N PHE A 17 4.03 5.72 -9.89
CA PHE A 17 3.38 6.66 -10.81
C PHE A 17 2.38 5.92 -11.70
N PRO A 18 1.45 6.62 -12.37
CA PRO A 18 0.47 5.98 -13.26
C PRO A 18 1.13 5.05 -14.28
N GLU A 19 2.29 5.43 -14.80
CA GLU A 19 3.00 4.67 -15.83
C GLU A 19 3.58 3.33 -15.30
N ASP A 20 3.75 3.20 -13.98
CA ASP A 20 4.22 1.96 -13.35
C ASP A 20 3.10 0.89 -13.27
N LEU A 21 1.82 1.28 -13.34
CA LEU A 21 0.71 0.40 -12.98
C LEU A 21 0.50 -0.77 -13.93
N SER A 22 0.77 -0.59 -15.22
CA SER A 22 0.74 -1.71 -16.19
C SER A 22 1.79 -2.78 -15.84
N ALA A 23 2.98 -2.37 -15.40
CA ALA A 23 4.02 -3.30 -14.98
C ALA A 23 3.65 -3.97 -13.63
N ILE A 24 3.04 -3.23 -12.71
CA ILE A 24 2.54 -3.75 -11.44
C ILE A 24 1.43 -4.81 -11.68
N ALA A 25 0.51 -4.56 -12.60
CA ALA A 25 -0.52 -5.53 -13.00
C ALA A 25 0.11 -6.81 -13.57
N ALA A 26 1.12 -6.67 -14.44
CA ALA A 26 1.84 -7.81 -15.02
C ALA A 26 2.62 -8.64 -13.99
N MET A 27 2.98 -8.07 -12.83
CA MET A 27 3.55 -8.80 -11.70
C MET A 27 2.49 -9.58 -10.88
N GLY A 28 1.21 -9.44 -11.20
CA GLY A 28 0.11 -10.18 -10.59
C GLY A 28 -0.45 -9.55 -9.30
N PHE A 29 -0.09 -8.30 -8.98
CA PHE A 29 -0.69 -7.58 -7.85
C PHE A 29 -2.18 -7.33 -8.08
N GLN A 30 -3.01 -7.74 -7.12
CA GLN A 30 -4.48 -7.59 -7.21
C GLN A 30 -4.99 -6.37 -6.45
N MET A 31 -4.22 -5.87 -5.49
CA MET A 31 -4.58 -4.71 -4.68
C MET A 31 -3.37 -3.80 -4.45
N ILE A 32 -3.62 -2.49 -4.50
CA ILE A 32 -2.66 -1.45 -4.14
C ILE A 32 -3.18 -0.64 -2.95
N ILE A 33 -2.31 -0.39 -1.98
CA ILE A 33 -2.60 0.44 -0.80
C ILE A 33 -1.66 1.66 -0.78
N CYS A 34 -2.23 2.87 -0.89
CA CYS A 34 -1.48 4.09 -0.72
C CYS A 34 -1.42 4.47 0.77
N ASN A 35 -0.23 4.39 1.37
CA ASN A 35 0.03 4.84 2.74
C ASN A 35 0.57 6.28 2.81
N ARG A 36 0.54 7.01 1.69
CA ARG A 36 1.01 8.39 1.59
C ARG A 36 -0.17 9.38 1.66
N PRO A 37 -0.17 10.35 2.57
CA PRO A 37 -1.05 11.52 2.46
C PRO A 37 -0.84 12.22 1.12
N ASP A 38 -1.91 12.75 0.53
CA ASP A 38 -1.79 13.61 -0.64
C ASP A 38 -1.09 14.93 -0.28
N HIS A 39 -0.44 15.53 -1.27
CA HIS A 39 0.26 16.82 -1.15
C HIS A 39 1.42 16.83 -0.14
N GLU A 40 2.07 15.70 0.09
CA GLU A 40 3.29 15.59 0.92
C GLU A 40 4.50 16.22 0.22
N ASP A 41 4.63 16.05 -1.11
CA ASP A 41 5.70 16.69 -1.91
C ASP A 41 5.15 17.32 -3.22
N ILE A 42 5.91 18.27 -3.76
CA ILE A 42 5.66 18.82 -5.11
C ILE A 42 5.87 17.72 -6.16
N GLY A 43 4.93 17.62 -7.11
CA GLY A 43 4.97 16.60 -8.17
C GLY A 43 4.52 15.21 -7.72
N GLN A 44 4.04 15.06 -6.49
CA GLN A 44 3.38 13.83 -6.04
C GLN A 44 2.06 13.62 -6.82
N PRO A 45 1.86 12.47 -7.47
CA PRO A 45 0.54 12.11 -7.97
C PRO A 45 -0.40 11.86 -6.79
N THR A 46 -1.63 12.39 -6.88
CA THR A 46 -2.63 12.16 -5.82
C THR A 46 -3.08 10.70 -5.82
N ALA A 47 -3.54 10.22 -4.68
CA ALA A 47 -4.13 8.90 -4.57
C ALA A 47 -5.29 8.70 -5.56
N LYS A 48 -6.05 9.76 -5.86
CA LYS A 48 -7.12 9.74 -6.86
C LYS A 48 -6.60 9.42 -8.27
N VAL A 49 -5.50 10.05 -8.71
CA VAL A 49 -4.91 9.80 -10.03
C VAL A 49 -4.46 8.34 -10.15
N ILE A 50 -3.82 7.81 -9.11
CA ILE A 50 -3.41 6.39 -9.08
C ILE A 50 -4.64 5.46 -9.08
N ALA A 51 -5.69 5.80 -8.32
CA ALA A 51 -6.92 5.00 -8.26
C ALA A 51 -7.65 4.91 -9.61
N GLU A 52 -7.68 6.00 -10.37
CA GLU A 52 -8.31 6.05 -11.69
C GLU A 52 -7.62 5.10 -12.69
N GLU A 53 -6.29 5.04 -12.65
CA GLU A 53 -5.51 4.14 -13.50
C GLU A 53 -5.59 2.67 -13.01
N CYS A 54 -5.56 2.43 -11.69
CA CYS A 54 -5.82 1.10 -11.12
C CYS A 54 -7.16 0.53 -11.59
N LYS A 55 -8.21 1.37 -11.69
CA LYS A 55 -9.54 0.96 -12.16
C LYS A 55 -9.52 0.45 -13.60
N GLN A 56 -8.71 1.05 -14.48
CA GLN A 56 -8.57 0.60 -15.88
C GLN A 56 -7.92 -0.78 -15.98
N LEU A 57 -7.10 -1.13 -14.99
CA LEU A 57 -6.34 -2.38 -14.92
C LEU A 57 -6.98 -3.42 -13.99
N GLU A 58 -8.20 -3.16 -13.52
CA GLU A 58 -8.93 -4.04 -12.59
C GLU A 58 -8.17 -4.34 -11.28
N ILE A 59 -7.28 -3.42 -10.87
CA ILE A 59 -6.56 -3.50 -9.59
C ILE A 59 -7.39 -2.78 -8.52
N LEU A 60 -7.63 -3.46 -7.39
CA LEU A 60 -8.27 -2.84 -6.23
C LEU A 60 -7.36 -1.76 -5.65
N PHE A 61 -7.92 -0.61 -5.25
CA PHE A 61 -7.13 0.48 -4.70
C PHE A 61 -7.72 1.03 -3.40
N TYR A 62 -6.87 1.21 -2.39
CA TYR A 62 -7.25 1.80 -1.10
C TYR A 62 -6.27 2.89 -0.68
N HIS A 63 -6.80 4.02 -0.21
CA HIS A 63 -6.01 5.10 0.36
C HIS A 63 -6.10 5.09 1.89
N ILE A 64 -5.01 4.73 2.55
CA ILE A 64 -4.88 4.65 4.01
C ILE A 64 -3.69 5.52 4.44
N PRO A 65 -3.82 6.86 4.43
CA PRO A 65 -2.71 7.76 4.67
C PRO A 65 -2.16 7.60 6.10
N LEU A 66 -0.85 7.37 6.21
CA LEU A 66 -0.14 7.28 7.48
C LEU A 66 0.64 8.58 7.72
N LEU A 67 0.12 9.39 8.66
CA LEU A 67 0.62 10.74 8.97
C LEU A 67 1.80 10.70 9.94
N ASN A 68 1.60 10.14 11.14
CA ASN A 68 2.58 10.14 12.23
C ASN A 68 2.68 8.77 12.89
N THR A 69 3.85 8.47 13.46
CA THR A 69 4.06 7.34 14.37
C THR A 69 3.87 7.78 15.82
N PRO A 70 3.22 6.98 16.69
CA PRO A 70 2.67 5.66 16.40
C PRO A 70 1.45 5.73 15.46
N PHE A 71 1.34 4.78 14.54
CA PHE A 71 0.21 4.72 13.62
C PHE A 71 -1.09 4.45 14.39
N LYS A 72 -2.21 5.01 13.91
CA LYS A 72 -3.52 4.76 14.51
C LYS A 72 -3.86 3.27 14.39
N ASN A 73 -4.33 2.66 15.49
CA ASN A 73 -4.79 1.27 15.51
C ASN A 73 -5.82 0.96 14.42
N GLN A 74 -6.69 1.93 14.11
CA GLN A 74 -7.66 1.79 13.02
C GLN A 74 -6.99 1.61 11.66
N SER A 75 -5.94 2.38 11.35
CA SER A 75 -5.22 2.27 10.08
C SER A 75 -4.46 0.95 9.97
N ILE A 76 -3.84 0.50 11.07
CA ILE A 76 -3.15 -0.80 11.14
C ILE A 76 -4.16 -1.93 10.85
N LYS A 77 -5.26 -1.96 11.60
CA LYS A 77 -6.31 -2.98 11.45
C LYS A 77 -6.94 -2.98 10.06
N MET A 78 -7.28 -1.80 9.53
CA MET A 78 -7.85 -1.67 8.19
C MET A 78 -6.91 -2.30 7.16
N GLN A 79 -5.62 -2.00 7.21
CA GLN A 79 -4.66 -2.57 6.28
C GLN A 79 -4.51 -4.09 6.45
N GLN A 80 -4.46 -4.60 7.69
CA GLN A 80 -4.41 -6.05 7.92
C GLN A 80 -5.64 -6.75 7.38
N THR A 81 -6.84 -6.21 7.63
CA THR A 81 -8.10 -6.74 7.10
C THR A 81 -8.06 -6.82 5.57
N LEU A 82 -7.70 -5.72 4.89
CA LEU A 82 -7.63 -5.69 3.43
C LEU A 82 -6.63 -6.70 2.86
N VAL A 83 -5.45 -6.84 3.49
CA VAL A 83 -4.44 -7.82 3.04
C VAL A 83 -4.91 -9.26 3.26
N ASN A 84 -5.65 -9.52 4.34
CA ASN A 84 -6.20 -10.85 4.64
C ASN A 84 -7.37 -11.23 3.72
N GLU A 85 -8.23 -10.26 3.40
CA GLU A 85 -9.40 -10.43 2.52
C GLU A 85 -9.02 -10.47 1.03
N CYS A 86 -7.85 -9.94 0.64
CA CYS A 86 -7.36 -10.04 -0.73
C CYS A 86 -6.87 -11.48 -1.02
N ASP A 87 -7.39 -12.09 -2.07
CA ASP A 87 -6.97 -13.42 -2.51
C ASP A 87 -5.53 -13.43 -3.04
N GLY A 88 -5.12 -12.35 -3.71
CA GLY A 88 -3.80 -12.21 -4.32
C GLY A 88 -2.78 -11.37 -3.54
N PRO A 89 -1.62 -11.10 -4.16
CA PRO A 89 -0.59 -10.25 -3.57
C PRO A 89 -1.01 -8.78 -3.56
N VAL A 90 -0.68 -8.11 -2.45
CA VAL A 90 -0.94 -6.70 -2.21
C VAL A 90 0.36 -5.90 -2.28
N LEU A 91 0.33 -4.77 -2.98
CA LEU A 91 1.41 -3.79 -3.01
C LEU A 91 1.01 -2.54 -2.23
N ALA A 92 1.67 -2.27 -1.12
CA ALA A 92 1.51 -1.01 -0.42
C ALA A 92 2.66 -0.06 -0.76
N TYR A 93 2.39 1.24 -0.91
CA TYR A 93 3.44 2.23 -1.16
C TYR A 93 3.30 3.47 -0.29
N CYS A 94 4.41 4.16 -0.10
CA CYS A 94 4.41 5.53 0.42
C CYS A 94 5.47 6.36 -0.31
N ARG A 95 6.07 7.37 0.32
CA ARG A 95 7.20 8.11 -0.28
C ARG A 95 8.41 7.21 -0.55
N SER A 96 8.87 6.48 0.47
CA SER A 96 10.11 5.66 0.43
C SER A 96 9.89 4.16 0.68
N GLY A 97 8.65 3.71 0.87
CA GLY A 97 8.30 2.34 1.27
C GLY A 97 8.36 2.06 2.78
N GLN A 98 9.01 2.93 3.56
CA GLN A 98 9.21 2.70 4.99
C GLN A 98 7.92 2.64 5.81
N ARG A 99 6.96 3.54 5.59
CA ARG A 99 5.66 3.52 6.32
C ARG A 99 4.89 2.23 6.07
N SER A 100 4.85 1.78 4.82
CA SER A 100 4.18 0.54 4.41
C SER A 100 4.85 -0.69 5.03
N ALA A 101 6.19 -0.75 5.03
CA ALA A 101 6.90 -1.81 5.73
C ALA A 101 6.65 -1.77 7.25
N GLN A 102 6.71 -0.60 7.88
CA GLN A 102 6.52 -0.46 9.33
C GLN A 102 5.11 -0.83 9.77
N VAL A 103 4.06 -0.34 9.10
CA VAL A 103 2.68 -0.63 9.49
C VAL A 103 2.37 -2.13 9.41
N TRP A 104 2.97 -2.84 8.44
CA TRP A 104 2.88 -4.30 8.34
C TRP A 104 3.48 -5.00 9.56
N HIS A 105 4.71 -4.65 9.93
CA HIS A 105 5.39 -5.25 11.10
C HIS A 105 4.67 -4.94 12.42
N VAL A 106 4.16 -3.71 12.57
CA VAL A 106 3.37 -3.33 13.75
C VAL A 106 2.06 -4.15 13.81
N GLY A 107 1.43 -4.41 12.66
CA GLY A 107 0.26 -5.29 12.57
C GLY A 107 0.53 -6.69 13.13
N LEU A 108 1.64 -7.31 12.72
CA LEU A 108 2.00 -8.65 13.20
C LEU A 108 2.15 -8.73 14.73
N GLY A 109 2.68 -7.67 15.36
CA GLY A 109 2.79 -7.58 16.82
C GLY A 109 1.46 -7.40 17.55
N ASN A 110 0.39 -7.00 16.85
CA ASN A 110 -0.95 -6.89 17.42
C ASN A 110 -1.76 -8.19 17.32
N ASP A 111 -1.32 -9.16 16.52
CA ASP A 111 -1.97 -10.47 16.35
C ASP A 111 -1.55 -11.49 17.43
N THR A 112 -0.55 -11.18 18.26
CA THR A 112 -0.24 -11.95 19.47
C THR A 112 -1.23 -11.63 20.59
N LYS A 113 -2.42 -12.22 20.52
CA LYS A 113 -3.25 -12.45 21.69
C LYS A 113 -3.16 -13.93 22.06
N PHE A 114 -2.46 -14.21 23.17
CA PHE A 114 -2.64 -15.43 23.94
C PHE A 114 -4.01 -15.42 24.62
#